data_AF-A0A1A6FMS5-F1
#
_entry.id   AF-A0A1A6FMS5-F1
#
_cell.length_a   1.000
_cell.length_b   1.000
_cell.length_c   1.000
_cell.angle_alpha   90.00
_cell.angle_beta   90.00
_cell.angle_gamma   90.00
#
_symmetry.space_group_name_H-M   'P 1'
#
loop_
_entity.id
_entity.type
_entity.pdbx_description
1 polymer ?
#
loop_
_entity_poly.entity_id
_entity_poly.type
_entity_poly.pdbx_seq_one_letter_code
_entity_poly.pdbx_strand_id
1 'polypeptide(L)'
;MTGRATALRSAIDLVQAPSRVRVAQSGPLPADVPLLLRVAARDEEALSHAEAASGRSRELIHAAAMFFVEQILLDPRSDSYRILGGDPSTPAPDLRRNMALLLRSLHPDIDPQGDSHAAAARIAQAWNNVKTPERRAAYDAHLAEASPRPGRLLARKRSRRRLPAPKRVAVARRPGLLLRALLFLFRRRRATDGA
;
A
#
# COMPACT_ATOMS: atom_id res chain seq x y z
N MET A 1 7.19 -11.10 -21.54
CA MET A 1 5.84 -10.47 -21.56
C MET A 1 5.24 -10.44 -20.14
N THR A 2 5.97 -9.92 -19.15
CA THR A 2 5.82 -10.38 -17.76
C THR A 2 5.51 -9.25 -16.76
N GLY A 3 4.64 -8.31 -17.15
CA GLY A 3 4.29 -7.17 -16.29
C GLY A 3 2.81 -6.75 -16.28
N ARG A 4 1.95 -7.31 -17.14
CA ARG A 4 0.52 -6.98 -17.14
C ARG A 4 -0.16 -7.76 -16.01
N ALA A 5 -0.65 -7.07 -14.98
CA ALA A 5 -1.40 -7.59 -13.81
C ALA A 5 -0.59 -8.08 -12.59
N THR A 6 0.68 -7.68 -12.41
CA THR A 6 1.45 -8.06 -11.20
C THR A 6 0.90 -7.42 -9.93
N ALA A 7 0.49 -6.15 -10.03
CA ALA A 7 -0.12 -5.40 -8.95
C ALA A 7 -1.48 -6.02 -8.59
N LEU A 8 -2.32 -6.31 -9.59
CA LEU A 8 -3.62 -6.94 -9.39
C LEU A 8 -3.50 -8.30 -8.68
N ARG A 9 -2.61 -9.17 -9.16
CA ARG A 9 -2.35 -10.45 -8.51
C ARG A 9 -1.89 -10.28 -7.08
N SER A 10 -0.95 -9.34 -6.84
CA SER A 10 -0.46 -9.04 -5.49
C SER A 10 -1.58 -8.57 -4.57
N ALA A 11 -2.47 -7.69 -5.04
CA ALA A 11 -3.63 -7.23 -4.28
C ALA A 11 -4.58 -8.38 -3.90
N ILE A 12 -4.92 -9.26 -4.86
CA ILE A 12 -5.76 -10.43 -4.61
C ILE A 12 -5.09 -11.39 -3.60
N ASP A 13 -3.79 -11.65 -3.77
CA ASP A 13 -3.02 -12.52 -2.89
C ASP A 13 -2.97 -11.96 -1.45
N LEU A 14 -2.90 -10.64 -1.28
CA LEU A 14 -2.87 -9.98 0.02
C LEU A 14 -4.21 -10.08 0.75
N VAL A 15 -5.34 -9.99 0.04
CA VAL A 15 -6.66 -10.23 0.62
C VAL A 15 -6.80 -11.68 1.09
N GLN A 16 -6.28 -12.63 0.33
CA GLN A 16 -6.34 -14.07 0.68
C GLN A 16 -5.35 -14.47 1.77
N ALA A 17 -4.19 -13.79 1.85
CA ALA A 17 -3.14 -14.05 2.83
C ALA A 17 -2.66 -12.75 3.51
N PRO A 18 -3.44 -12.18 4.45
CA PRO A 18 -3.09 -10.92 5.12
C PRO A 18 -1.75 -10.94 5.88
N SER A 19 -1.24 -12.12 6.24
CA SER A 19 0.09 -12.28 6.84
C SER A 19 1.22 -11.77 5.93
N ARG A 20 0.99 -11.69 4.62
CA ARG A 20 1.95 -11.18 3.62
C ARG A 20 2.02 -9.66 3.54
N VAL A 21 1.06 -8.94 4.13
CA VAL A 21 1.02 -7.46 4.09
C VAL A 21 2.33 -6.85 4.57
N ARG A 22 2.87 -7.31 5.70
CA ARG A 22 4.12 -6.75 6.25
C ARG A 22 5.31 -6.88 5.30
N VAL A 23 5.40 -7.98 4.55
CA VAL A 23 6.46 -8.19 3.57
C VAL A 23 6.24 -7.30 2.35
N ALA A 24 4.99 -7.16 1.90
CA ALA A 24 4.65 -6.29 0.78
C ALA A 24 4.87 -4.80 1.10
N GLN A 25 4.64 -4.37 2.35
CA GLN A 25 4.88 -3.01 2.82
C GLN A 25 6.35 -2.58 2.71
N SER A 26 7.30 -3.49 2.97
CA SER A 26 8.74 -3.20 2.88
C SER A 26 9.35 -3.51 1.52
N GLY A 27 8.65 -4.24 0.66
CA GLY A 27 9.09 -4.58 -0.69
C GLY A 27 8.88 -3.45 -1.71
N PRO A 28 9.51 -3.57 -2.90
CA PRO A 28 9.24 -2.66 -4.01
C PRO A 28 7.77 -2.73 -4.45
N LEU A 29 7.24 -1.61 -4.92
CA LEU A 29 5.90 -1.59 -5.51
C LEU A 29 5.90 -2.39 -6.84
N PRO A 30 4.82 -3.12 -7.14
CA PRO A 30 4.62 -3.71 -8.47
C PRO A 30 4.59 -2.63 -9.57
N ALA A 31 5.06 -2.94 -10.77
CA ALA A 31 5.21 -1.95 -11.84
C ALA A 31 3.87 -1.36 -12.34
N ASP A 32 2.79 -2.14 -12.26
CA ASP A 32 1.47 -1.80 -12.79
C ASP A 32 0.49 -1.27 -11.72
N VAL A 33 1.00 -0.66 -10.64
CA VAL A 33 0.17 0.06 -9.64
C VAL A 33 -0.82 1.05 -10.29
N PRO A 34 -0.50 1.81 -11.37
CA PRO A 34 -1.49 2.67 -12.02
C PRO A 34 -2.76 1.95 -12.49
N LEU A 35 -2.68 0.66 -12.85
CA LEU A 35 -3.88 -0.14 -13.16
C LEU A 35 -4.73 -0.35 -11.90
N LEU A 36 -4.12 -0.73 -10.77
CA LEU A 36 -4.82 -0.87 -9.49
C LEU A 36 -5.49 0.43 -9.05
N LEU A 37 -4.85 1.58 -9.24
CA LEU A 37 -5.44 2.86 -8.87
C LEU A 37 -6.68 3.20 -9.71
N ARG A 38 -6.66 2.88 -11.01
CA ARG A 38 -7.85 3.01 -11.87
C ARG A 38 -8.97 2.08 -11.39
N VAL A 39 -8.64 0.83 -11.06
CA VAL A 39 -9.59 -0.14 -10.51
C VAL A 39 -10.19 0.38 -9.20
N ALA A 40 -9.37 0.83 -8.25
CA ALA A 40 -9.81 1.39 -6.96
C ALA A 40 -10.77 2.57 -7.14
N ALA A 41 -10.52 3.40 -8.14
CA ALA A 41 -11.35 4.53 -8.49
C ALA A 41 -12.64 4.13 -9.27
N ARG A 42 -12.89 2.84 -9.52
CA ARG A 42 -13.99 2.29 -10.33
C ARG A 42 -14.00 2.76 -11.78
N ASP A 43 -12.83 2.82 -12.39
CA ASP A 43 -12.72 3.03 -13.84
C ASP A 43 -13.17 1.78 -14.61
N GLU A 44 -14.15 1.92 -15.49
CA GLU A 44 -14.81 0.76 -16.10
C GLU A 44 -13.95 -0.04 -17.08
N GLU A 45 -13.09 0.66 -17.82
CA GLU A 45 -12.13 0.00 -18.72
C GLU A 45 -11.12 -0.81 -17.90
N ALA A 46 -10.59 -0.23 -16.82
CA ALA A 46 -9.65 -0.93 -15.94
C ALA A 46 -10.29 -2.12 -15.22
N LEU A 47 -11.54 -1.99 -14.76
CA LEU A 47 -12.30 -3.09 -14.16
C LEU A 47 -12.51 -4.23 -15.17
N SER A 48 -12.95 -3.90 -16.38
CA SER A 48 -13.16 -4.89 -17.46
C SER A 48 -11.86 -5.60 -17.83
N HIS A 49 -10.75 -4.86 -17.94
CA HIS A 49 -9.43 -5.44 -18.19
C HIS A 49 -8.97 -6.35 -17.06
N ALA A 50 -9.17 -5.94 -15.80
CA ALA A 50 -8.77 -6.71 -14.63
C ALA A 50 -9.61 -7.98 -14.44
N GLU A 51 -10.91 -7.92 -14.75
CA GLU A 51 -11.82 -9.07 -14.79
C GLU A 51 -11.36 -10.09 -15.82
N ALA A 52 -11.10 -9.65 -17.06
CA ALA A 52 -10.57 -10.51 -18.12
C ALA A 52 -9.20 -11.12 -17.77
N ALA A 53 -8.32 -10.36 -17.12
CA ALA A 53 -6.98 -10.82 -16.77
C ALA A 53 -6.94 -11.81 -15.58
N SER A 54 -7.86 -11.69 -14.63
CA SER A 54 -7.84 -12.46 -13.38
C SER A 54 -8.93 -13.53 -13.26
N GLY A 55 -9.99 -13.45 -14.08
CA GLY A 55 -11.17 -14.30 -13.98
C GLY A 55 -11.95 -14.11 -12.67
N ARG A 56 -11.80 -12.96 -12.00
CA ARG A 56 -12.47 -12.63 -10.75
C ARG A 56 -13.55 -11.58 -10.96
N SER A 57 -14.55 -11.55 -10.07
CA SER A 57 -15.62 -10.56 -10.15
C SER A 57 -15.09 -9.14 -9.91
N ARG A 58 -15.77 -8.16 -10.52
CA ARG A 58 -15.46 -6.73 -10.40
C ARG A 58 -15.41 -6.27 -8.95
N GLU A 59 -16.32 -6.76 -8.12
CA GLU A 59 -16.40 -6.40 -6.70
C GLU A 59 -15.18 -6.90 -5.92
N LEU A 60 -14.73 -8.13 -6.18
CA LEU A 60 -13.53 -8.67 -5.53
C LEU A 60 -12.29 -7.92 -5.99
N ILE A 61 -12.19 -7.61 -7.27
CA ILE A 61 -11.05 -6.86 -7.83
C ILE A 61 -11.01 -5.44 -7.25
N HIS A 62 -12.16 -4.76 -7.19
CA HIS A 62 -12.28 -3.44 -6.55
C HIS A 62 -11.89 -3.50 -5.07
N ALA A 63 -12.43 -4.44 -4.31
CA ALA A 63 -12.11 -4.62 -2.90
C ALA A 63 -10.62 -4.93 -2.67
N ALA A 64 -10.00 -5.74 -3.53
CA ALA A 64 -8.57 -6.03 -3.46
C ALA A 64 -7.73 -4.78 -3.76
N ALA A 65 -8.13 -3.97 -4.73
CA ALA A 65 -7.45 -2.70 -5.03
C ALA A 65 -7.55 -1.72 -3.86
N MET A 66 -8.73 -1.56 -3.25
CA MET A 66 -8.91 -0.72 -2.06
C MET A 66 -8.06 -1.22 -0.88
N PHE A 67 -8.06 -2.54 -0.63
CA PHE A 67 -7.22 -3.15 0.39
C PHE A 67 -5.73 -2.88 0.15
N PHE A 68 -5.26 -2.95 -1.11
CA PHE A 68 -3.89 -2.61 -1.45
C PHE A 68 -3.58 -1.12 -1.16
N VAL A 69 -4.46 -0.21 -1.56
CA VAL A 69 -4.31 1.23 -1.28
C VAL A 69 -4.16 1.47 0.22
N GLU A 70 -5.09 0.95 1.02
CA GLU A 70 -5.08 1.15 2.46
C GLU A 70 -3.87 0.53 3.16
N GLN A 71 -3.59 -0.75 2.86
CA GLN A 71 -2.63 -1.53 3.62
C GLN A 71 -1.19 -1.32 3.15
N ILE A 72 -0.99 -0.95 1.88
CA ILE A 72 0.33 -0.90 1.26
C ILE A 72 0.75 0.54 0.93
N LEU A 73 -0.14 1.33 0.33
CA LEU A 73 0.20 2.71 -0.05
C LEU A 73 0.06 3.66 1.15
N LEU A 74 -1.03 3.53 1.91
CA LEU A 74 -1.34 4.39 3.06
C LEU A 74 -0.76 3.88 4.39
N ASP A 75 0.15 2.89 4.36
CA ASP A 75 0.88 2.48 5.56
C ASP A 75 1.57 3.69 6.23
N PRO A 76 1.53 3.81 7.56
CA PRO A 76 2.14 4.92 8.28
C PRO A 76 3.62 5.16 7.98
N ARG A 77 4.36 4.13 7.54
CA ARG A 77 5.79 4.19 7.20
C ARG A 77 6.05 4.50 5.73
N SER A 78 5.03 4.50 4.87
CA SER A 78 5.18 4.83 3.45
C SER A 78 5.67 6.28 3.28
N ASP A 79 6.69 6.44 2.45
CA ASP A 79 7.12 7.75 1.96
C ASP A 79 6.12 8.33 0.94
N SER A 80 6.36 9.56 0.51
CA SER A 80 5.46 10.29 -0.38
C SER A 80 5.36 9.68 -1.78
N TYR A 81 6.43 9.06 -2.29
CA TYR A 81 6.39 8.39 -3.59
C TYR A 81 5.53 7.14 -3.51
N ARG A 82 5.73 6.34 -2.46
CA ARG A 82 4.97 5.13 -2.22
C ARG A 82 3.49 5.43 -2.00
N ILE A 83 3.15 6.45 -1.20
CA ILE A 83 1.74 6.88 -1.03
C ILE A 83 1.10 7.21 -2.37
N LEU A 84 1.85 7.81 -3.29
CA LEU A 84 1.40 8.18 -4.63
C LEU A 84 1.51 7.03 -5.65
N GLY A 85 1.82 5.81 -5.20
CA GLY A 85 1.90 4.62 -6.04
C GLY A 85 3.05 4.63 -7.03
N GLY A 86 4.16 5.29 -6.71
CA GLY A 86 5.37 5.37 -7.53
C GLY A 86 6.66 5.31 -6.71
N ASP A 87 7.75 5.73 -7.35
CA ASP A 87 9.10 5.80 -6.80
C ASP A 87 9.78 7.13 -7.20
N PRO A 88 10.99 7.46 -6.71
CA PRO A 88 11.67 8.72 -7.03
C PRO A 88 11.88 8.99 -8.54
N SER A 89 11.99 7.94 -9.35
CA SER A 89 12.12 8.04 -10.81
C SER A 89 10.78 8.30 -11.53
N THR A 90 9.65 8.16 -10.83
CA THR A 90 8.32 8.38 -11.41
C THR A 90 8.10 9.87 -11.74
N PRO A 91 7.75 10.22 -13.00
CA PRO A 91 7.51 11.60 -13.42
C PRO A 91 6.39 12.28 -12.61
N ALA A 92 6.51 13.59 -12.41
CA ALA A 92 5.50 14.37 -11.68
C ALA A 92 4.07 14.31 -12.31
N PRO A 93 3.90 14.31 -13.65
CA PRO A 93 2.59 14.13 -14.25
C PRO A 93 1.93 12.79 -13.88
N ASP A 94 2.72 11.71 -13.79
CA ASP A 94 2.22 10.39 -13.44
C ASP A 94 1.83 10.32 -11.96
N LEU A 95 2.65 10.87 -11.08
CA LEU A 95 2.30 10.99 -9.65
C LEU A 95 1.04 11.85 -9.44
N ARG A 96 0.86 12.93 -10.22
CA ARG A 96 -0.35 13.75 -10.19
C ARG A 96 -1.58 12.97 -10.61
N ARG A 97 -1.47 12.17 -11.69
CA ARG A 97 -2.54 11.30 -12.16
C ARG A 97 -2.92 10.25 -11.10
N ASN A 98 -1.93 9.64 -10.48
CA ASN A 98 -2.13 8.67 -9.40
C ASN A 98 -2.83 9.32 -8.19
N MET A 99 -2.39 10.51 -7.78
CA MET A 99 -3.05 11.29 -6.72
C MET A 99 -4.52 11.53 -7.01
N ALA A 100 -4.88 11.94 -8.23
CA ALA A 100 -6.27 12.17 -8.61
C ALA A 100 -7.12 10.90 -8.53
N LEU A 101 -6.56 9.74 -8.94
CA LEU A 101 -7.23 8.44 -8.81
C LEU A 101 -7.44 8.04 -7.34
N LEU A 102 -6.42 8.24 -6.49
CA LEU A 102 -6.49 7.94 -5.06
C LEU A 102 -7.53 8.80 -4.35
N LEU A 103 -7.60 10.11 -4.65
CA LEU A 103 -8.63 10.97 -4.06
C LEU A 103 -10.03 10.59 -4.56
N ARG A 104 -10.18 10.22 -5.84
CA ARG A 104 -11.45 9.73 -6.38
C ARG A 104 -11.90 8.45 -5.67
N SER A 105 -11.00 7.49 -5.42
CA SER A 105 -11.38 6.24 -4.75
C SER A 105 -11.87 6.42 -3.32
N LEU A 106 -11.58 7.56 -2.68
CA LEU A 106 -12.04 7.89 -1.32
C LEU A 106 -13.36 8.68 -1.29
N HIS A 107 -13.97 8.98 -2.44
CA HIS A 107 -15.25 9.67 -2.51
C HIS A 107 -16.36 8.80 -1.87
N PRO A 108 -17.31 9.36 -1.11
CA PRO A 108 -18.37 8.58 -0.46
C PRO A 108 -19.24 7.77 -1.44
N ASP A 109 -19.37 8.19 -2.69
CA ASP A 109 -20.08 7.39 -3.72
C ASP A 109 -19.34 6.09 -4.08
N ILE A 110 -18.02 6.04 -3.88
CA ILE A 110 -17.19 4.87 -4.16
C ILE A 110 -16.92 4.07 -2.88
N ASP A 111 -16.65 4.75 -1.78
CA ASP A 111 -16.44 4.17 -0.44
C ASP A 111 -17.25 4.93 0.63
N PRO A 112 -18.53 4.55 0.84
CA PRO A 112 -19.41 5.23 1.79
C PRO A 112 -19.03 5.04 3.27
N GLN A 113 -18.16 4.07 3.57
CA GLN A 113 -17.84 3.63 4.93
C GLN A 113 -16.41 3.99 5.36
N GLY A 114 -15.61 4.56 4.46
CA GLY A 114 -14.22 4.90 4.71
C GLY A 114 -14.03 6.13 5.60
N ASP A 115 -13.01 6.11 6.45
CA ASP A 115 -12.47 7.32 7.09
C ASP A 115 -11.62 8.11 6.07
N SER A 116 -12.31 8.67 5.08
CA SER A 116 -11.69 9.27 3.89
C SER A 116 -10.90 10.54 4.18
N HIS A 117 -11.20 11.25 5.27
CA HIS A 117 -10.59 12.56 5.55
C HIS A 117 -9.10 12.44 5.90
N ALA A 118 -8.75 11.52 6.81
CA ALA A 118 -7.36 11.31 7.21
C ALA A 118 -6.52 10.77 6.03
N ALA A 119 -7.07 9.85 5.26
CA ALA A 119 -6.44 9.31 4.05
C ALA A 119 -6.23 10.39 2.98
N ALA A 120 -7.25 11.20 2.69
CA ALA A 120 -7.16 12.28 1.70
C ALA A 120 -6.12 13.34 2.11
N ALA A 121 -6.06 13.73 3.39
CA ALA A 121 -5.05 14.65 3.89
C ALA A 121 -3.63 14.09 3.71
N ARG A 122 -3.42 12.80 3.98
CA ARG A 122 -2.14 12.11 3.77
C ARG A 122 -1.72 12.10 2.30
N ILE A 123 -2.65 11.81 1.38
CA ILE A 123 -2.40 11.85 -0.08
C ILE A 123 -2.07 13.28 -0.53
N ALA A 124 -2.82 14.28 -0.07
CA ALA A 124 -2.57 15.68 -0.41
C ALA A 124 -1.19 16.15 0.08
N GLN A 125 -0.79 15.75 1.31
CA GLN A 125 0.53 16.05 1.84
C GLN A 125 1.65 15.38 1.03
N ALA A 126 1.49 14.10 0.68
CA ALA A 126 2.45 13.39 -0.15
C ALA A 126 2.65 14.09 -1.51
N TRP A 127 1.55 14.50 -2.16
CA TRP A 127 1.62 15.31 -3.38
C TRP A 127 2.32 16.64 -3.14
N ASN A 128 1.99 17.35 -2.06
CA ASN A 128 2.61 18.62 -1.73
C ASN A 128 4.15 18.50 -1.61
N ASN A 129 4.66 17.39 -1.08
CA ASN A 129 6.10 17.17 -0.94
C ASN A 129 6.82 17.04 -2.29
N VAL A 130 6.17 16.59 -3.37
CA VAL A 130 6.86 16.22 -4.63
C VAL A 130 6.35 16.92 -5.89
N LYS A 131 5.36 17.82 -5.75
CA LYS A 131 4.64 18.45 -6.88
C LYS A 131 5.46 19.40 -7.75
N THR A 132 6.55 19.97 -7.25
CA THR A 132 7.48 20.81 -8.02
C THR A 132 8.90 20.25 -7.91
N PRO A 133 9.80 20.54 -8.86
CA PRO A 133 11.19 20.08 -8.81
C PRO A 133 11.90 20.47 -7.51
N GLU A 134 11.66 21.67 -7.01
CA GLU A 134 12.29 22.20 -5.80
C GLU A 134 11.81 21.46 -4.55
N ARG A 135 10.49 21.22 -4.45
CA ARG A 135 9.91 20.47 -3.34
C ARG A 135 10.38 19.01 -3.36
N ARG A 136 10.40 18.42 -4.55
CA ARG A 136 10.90 17.05 -4.76
C ARG A 136 12.36 16.93 -4.30
N ALA A 137 13.22 17.84 -4.73
CA ALA A 137 14.63 17.87 -4.32
C ALA A 137 14.80 18.04 -2.80
N ALA A 138 14.03 18.93 -2.17
CA ALA A 138 14.03 19.11 -0.72
C ALA A 138 13.57 17.85 0.02
N TYR A 139 12.54 17.17 -0.52
CA TYR A 139 12.02 15.93 0.04
C TYR A 139 13.04 14.79 -0.07
N ASP A 140 13.71 14.65 -1.21
CA ASP A 140 14.75 13.64 -1.43
C ASP A 140 15.94 13.83 -0.50
N ALA A 141 16.36 15.08 -0.27
CA ALA A 141 17.41 15.41 0.70
C ALA A 141 17.02 14.95 2.12
N HIS A 142 15.78 15.23 2.54
CA HIS A 142 15.27 14.78 3.84
C HIS A 142 15.24 13.24 3.97
N LEU A 143 14.85 12.52 2.90
CA LEU A 143 14.89 11.04 2.90
C LEU A 143 16.32 10.50 3.03
N ALA A 144 17.31 11.16 2.39
CA ALA A 144 18.71 10.78 2.47
C ALA A 144 19.31 11.02 3.87
N GLU A 145 18.84 12.04 4.59
CA GLU A 145 19.23 12.31 5.99
C GLU A 145 18.59 11.34 6.98
N ALA A 146 17.31 11.00 6.77
CA ALA A 146 16.57 10.07 7.62
C ALA A 146 17.02 8.60 7.44
N SER A 147 17.58 8.26 6.28
CA SER A 147 18.15 6.95 6.02
C SER A 147 19.45 6.78 6.83
N PRO A 148 19.58 5.74 7.68
CA PRO A 148 20.82 5.51 8.40
C PRO A 148 21.95 5.25 7.40
N ARG A 149 22.86 6.21 7.26
CA ARG A 149 24.04 6.07 6.39
C ARG A 149 24.78 4.78 6.79
N PRO A 150 24.97 3.81 5.88
CA PRO A 150 25.83 2.66 6.14
C PRO A 150 27.29 3.13 6.11
N GLY A 151 27.75 3.80 7.19
CA GLY A 151 29.06 4.45 7.15
C GLY A 151 29.65 4.93 8.48
N ARG A 152 28.96 4.79 9.61
CA ARG A 152 29.53 5.19 10.92
C ARG A 152 29.66 4.07 11.96
N LEU A 153 29.38 2.83 11.56
CA LEU A 153 29.55 1.65 12.43
C LEU A 153 30.95 1.02 12.41
N LEU A 154 31.88 1.50 11.57
CA LEU A 154 33.27 1.00 11.53
C LEU A 154 34.29 1.82 12.33
N ALA A 155 33.88 2.84 13.08
CA ALA A 155 34.80 3.69 13.84
C ALA A 155 34.52 3.78 15.35
N ARG A 156 33.78 2.81 15.92
CA ARG A 156 33.72 2.68 17.39
C ARG A 156 34.58 1.50 17.81
N LYS A 157 35.83 1.83 18.12
CA LYS A 157 36.83 0.99 18.77
C LYS A 157 36.18 -0.11 19.61
N ARG A 158 36.62 -1.35 19.36
CA ARG A 158 36.47 -2.49 20.26
C ARG A 158 37.06 -2.14 21.64
N SER A 159 36.30 -1.47 22.50
CA SER A 159 36.52 -1.55 23.94
C SER A 159 35.61 -2.68 24.44
N ARG A 160 36.18 -3.88 24.56
CA ARG A 160 35.56 -5.01 25.27
C ARG A 160 35.35 -4.60 26.73
N ARG A 161 34.20 -4.00 27.06
CA ARG A 161 33.66 -4.00 28.42
C ARG A 161 32.58 -5.07 28.47
N ARG A 162 32.85 -6.13 29.25
CA ARG A 162 31.89 -7.17 29.62
C ARG A 162 30.66 -6.49 30.23
N LEU A 163 29.49 -6.74 29.69
CA LEU A 163 28.21 -6.38 30.31
C LEU A 163 27.53 -7.67 30.80
N PRO A 164 26.94 -7.68 32.02
CA PRO A 164 26.25 -8.83 32.57
C PRO A 164 24.89 -9.06 31.90
N ALA A 165 24.43 -10.32 31.93
CA ALA A 165 23.22 -10.79 31.28
C ALA A 165 21.93 -10.11 31.83
N PRO A 166 21.03 -9.60 30.96
CA PRO A 166 19.72 -9.12 31.41
C PRO A 166 18.72 -10.28 31.61
N LYS A 167 18.02 -10.23 32.75
CA LYS A 167 16.91 -11.12 33.11
C LYS A 167 15.72 -10.90 32.19
N ARG A 168 15.06 -12.00 31.80
CA ARG A 168 13.86 -12.00 30.96
C ARG A 168 12.70 -11.32 31.70
N VAL A 169 12.17 -10.25 31.13
CA VAL A 169 10.88 -9.67 31.52
C VAL A 169 9.87 -10.01 30.42
N ALA A 170 8.83 -10.76 30.80
CA ALA A 170 7.72 -11.09 29.94
C ALA A 170 6.89 -9.83 29.66
N VAL A 171 6.71 -9.47 28.38
CA VAL A 171 5.76 -8.44 27.97
C VAL A 171 4.54 -9.12 27.39
N ALA A 172 3.41 -8.93 28.06
CA ALA A 172 2.10 -9.44 27.70
C ALA A 172 1.31 -8.41 26.87
N ARG A 173 0.73 -8.89 25.76
CA ARG A 173 -0.51 -8.42 25.06
C ARG A 173 -0.44 -7.02 24.40
N ARG A 174 -1.15 -6.68 23.30
CA ARG A 174 -2.48 -7.06 22.77
C ARG A 174 -2.54 -6.98 21.23
N PRO A 175 -3.51 -7.64 20.56
CA PRO A 175 -3.66 -7.62 19.11
C PRO A 175 -4.40 -6.36 18.62
N GLY A 176 -3.89 -5.75 17.55
CA GLY A 176 -4.61 -4.71 16.81
C GLY A 176 -5.78 -5.31 16.04
N LEU A 177 -6.99 -4.88 16.42
CA LEU A 177 -8.24 -5.09 15.70
C LEU A 177 -8.19 -4.34 14.37
N LEU A 178 -8.32 -5.06 13.24
CA LEU A 178 -9.03 -4.67 12.01
C LEU A 178 -8.94 -5.84 11.00
N LEU A 179 -9.33 -7.04 11.44
CA LEU A 179 -9.49 -8.21 10.59
C LEU A 179 -10.86 -8.84 10.84
N ARG A 180 -11.95 -8.09 10.61
CA ARG A 180 -13.30 -8.65 10.78
C ARG A 180 -14.38 -8.32 9.76
N ALA A 181 -14.14 -7.53 8.71
CA ALA A 181 -15.22 -7.18 7.78
C ALA A 181 -15.14 -7.79 6.36
N LEU A 182 -13.99 -8.31 5.91
CA LEU A 182 -13.86 -8.84 4.53
C LEU A 182 -13.94 -10.37 4.38
N LEU A 183 -14.09 -11.10 5.50
CA LEU A 183 -14.25 -12.57 5.49
C LEU A 183 -15.72 -13.05 5.59
N PHE A 184 -16.72 -12.14 5.53
CA PHE A 184 -18.13 -12.54 5.68
C PHE A 184 -18.96 -12.56 4.38
N LEU A 185 -18.44 -12.07 3.25
CA LEU A 185 -19.19 -12.03 1.99
C LEU A 185 -18.88 -13.17 1.00
N PHE A 186 -17.94 -14.08 1.31
CA PHE A 186 -17.53 -15.14 0.36
C PHE A 186 -17.78 -16.58 0.83
N ARG A 187 -18.60 -16.80 1.88
CA ARG A 187 -19.01 -18.15 2.31
C ARG A 187 -20.52 -18.36 2.28
N ARG A 188 -21.19 -18.03 1.17
CA ARG A 188 -22.54 -18.55 0.91
C ARG A 188 -22.92 -18.55 -0.59
N ARG A 189 -22.29 -19.42 -1.38
CA ARG A 189 -22.87 -19.97 -2.63
C ARG A 189 -22.21 -21.32 -2.96
N ARG A 190 -22.62 -22.35 -2.23
CA ARG A 190 -22.74 -23.74 -2.69
C ARG A 190 -23.89 -24.39 -1.90
N ALA A 191 -24.69 -25.21 -2.58
CA ALA A 191 -26.04 -25.69 -2.24
C ALA A 191 -27.11 -24.62 -2.49
N THR A 192 -27.90 -24.69 -3.56
CA THR A 192 -28.75 -25.83 -3.95
C THR A 192 -28.84 -26.01 -5.48
N ASP A 193 -28.33 -27.14 -5.97
CA ASP A 193 -28.90 -27.88 -7.11
C ASP A 193 -29.17 -29.28 -6.55
N GLY A 194 -30.39 -29.77 -6.69
CA GLY A 194 -30.77 -31.12 -6.27
C GLY A 194 -32.19 -31.24 -5.74
N ALA A 195 -33.17 -31.26 -6.66
CA ALA A 195 -34.39 -32.06 -6.70
C ALA A 195 -35.47 -31.32 -7.52
#